data_AF-A0A3C0TS78-F1
#
_entry.id   AF-A0A3C0TS78-F1
#
_cell.length_a   1.000
_cell.length_b   1.000
_cell.length_c   1.000
_cell.angle_alpha   90.00
_cell.angle_beta   90.00
_cell.angle_gamma   90.00
#
_symmetry.space_group_name_H-M   'P 1'
#
loop_
_entity.id
_entity.type
_entity.pdbx_description
1 polymer ?
#
loop_
_entity_poly.entity_id
_entity_poly.type
_entity_poly.pdbx_seq_one_letter_code
_entity_poly.pdbx_strand_id
1 'polypeptide(L)'
;MAGFVLLGGSLSSALPGVANAQAQASQSEISAMKAQIQAMEQRLSQMQAAQDVKINEIKTKQQEAVEVKLSNGRPTLRTPDGMFEMALRGRAHFDTGAYFQDDDGLPAIAPGRDLGSGSNFRRARLGV
;
A
#
# COMPACT_ATOMS: atom_id res chain seq x y z
N MET A 1 -42.18 77.39 2.75
CA MET A 1 -42.47 76.02 2.26
C MET A 1 -41.86 75.06 3.27
N ALA A 2 -42.69 74.54 4.18
CA ALA A 2 -43.32 73.21 4.10
C ALA A 2 -42.46 72.22 4.91
N GLY A 3 -42.92 71.45 5.89
CA GLY A 3 -44.21 71.14 6.52
C GLY A 3 -43.90 70.22 7.73
N PHE A 4 -44.73 70.16 8.78
CA PHE A 4 -45.64 69.02 9.06
C PHE A 4 -44.86 67.75 9.51
N VAL A 5 -45.09 67.03 10.62
CA VAL A 5 -46.16 66.85 11.62
C VAL A 5 -45.55 65.98 12.76
N LEU A 6 -45.73 66.29 14.05
CA LEU A 6 -46.78 65.81 14.98
C LEU A 6 -46.89 64.28 15.16
N LEU A 7 -46.65 63.89 16.43
CA LEU A 7 -47.40 62.93 17.25
C LEU A 7 -47.61 61.46 16.80
N GLY A 8 -47.31 60.59 17.76
CA GLY A 8 -47.79 59.21 17.86
C GLY A 8 -46.69 58.39 18.53
N GLY A 9 -46.73 58.16 19.84
CA GLY A 9 -47.54 57.09 20.41
C GLY A 9 -46.96 55.75 19.92
N SER A 10 -46.37 54.88 20.73
CA SER A 10 -46.80 54.46 22.05
C SER A 10 -45.76 53.50 22.64
N LEU A 11 -45.83 53.34 23.95
CA LEU A 11 -45.39 52.19 24.74
C LEU A 11 -45.17 50.91 23.92
N SER A 12 -43.98 50.33 24.04
CA SER A 12 -43.84 48.88 24.24
C SER A 12 -42.50 48.56 24.88
N SER A 13 -42.59 48.34 26.18
CA SER A 13 -41.88 47.31 26.94
C SER A 13 -40.59 46.78 26.32
N ALA A 14 -39.49 47.16 26.97
CA ALA A 14 -38.29 46.37 27.00
C ALA A 14 -38.64 44.89 27.26
N LEU A 15 -38.40 44.04 26.27
CA LEU A 15 -38.04 42.65 26.53
C LEU A 15 -36.52 42.56 26.35
N PRO A 16 -35.72 42.86 27.39
CA PRO A 16 -34.28 42.58 27.36
C PRO A 16 -33.98 41.07 27.26
N GLY A 17 -35.00 40.20 27.22
CA GLY A 17 -34.86 38.74 27.19
C GLY A 17 -34.63 38.10 25.83
N VAL A 18 -35.07 38.68 24.71
CA VAL A 18 -34.99 37.98 23.39
C VAL A 18 -33.64 38.14 22.68
N ALA A 19 -32.97 39.30 22.82
CA ALA A 19 -31.60 39.48 22.34
C ALA A 19 -30.60 38.65 23.15
N ASN A 20 -30.85 38.47 24.45
CA ASN A 20 -30.02 37.66 25.34
C ASN A 20 -30.23 36.15 25.09
N ALA A 21 -31.45 35.72 24.75
CA ALA A 21 -31.75 34.33 24.43
C ALA A 21 -31.06 33.85 23.13
N GLN A 22 -31.03 34.68 22.08
CA GLN A 22 -30.32 34.38 20.83
C GLN A 22 -28.80 34.34 21.06
N ALA A 23 -28.26 35.29 21.84
CA ALA A 23 -26.84 35.32 22.21
C ALA A 23 -26.44 34.13 23.09
N GLN A 24 -27.29 33.70 24.03
CA GLN A 24 -27.05 32.53 24.88
C GLN A 24 -27.16 31.21 24.11
N ALA A 25 -28.07 31.09 23.14
CA ALA A 25 -28.13 29.95 22.23
C ALA A 25 -26.85 29.85 21.39
N SER A 26 -26.41 30.95 20.77
CA SER A 26 -25.13 31.01 20.04
C SER A 26 -23.92 30.74 20.94
N GLN A 27 -23.92 31.21 22.19
CA GLN A 27 -22.84 30.93 23.15
C GLN A 27 -22.75 29.43 23.49
N SER A 28 -23.89 28.74 23.57
CA SER A 28 -23.97 27.30 23.84
C SER A 28 -23.52 26.44 22.65
N GLU A 29 -23.81 26.86 21.43
CA GLU A 29 -23.32 26.21 20.21
C GLU A 29 -21.80 26.39 20.07
N ILE A 30 -21.28 27.58 20.38
CA ILE A 30 -19.83 27.86 20.39
C ILE A 30 -19.11 27.00 21.42
N SER A 31 -19.67 26.80 22.62
CA SER A 31 -19.04 25.94 23.64
C SER A 31 -19.07 24.46 23.25
N ALA A 32 -20.15 23.99 22.63
CA ALA A 32 -20.26 22.63 22.10
C ALA A 32 -19.26 22.38 20.95
N MET A 33 -19.13 23.33 20.01
CA MET A 33 -18.15 23.25 18.92
C MET A 33 -16.70 23.29 19.45
N LYS A 34 -16.40 24.13 20.45
CA LYS A 34 -15.08 24.14 21.11
C LYS A 34 -14.75 22.80 21.78
N ALA A 35 -15.72 22.17 22.45
CA ALA A 35 -15.55 20.85 23.04
C ALA A 35 -15.31 19.77 21.97
N GLN A 36 -16.00 19.85 20.83
CA GLN A 36 -15.79 18.93 19.70
C GLN A 36 -14.39 19.09 19.08
N ILE A 37 -13.90 20.33 18.94
CA ILE A 37 -12.53 20.63 18.46
C ILE A 37 -11.50 20.02 19.41
N GLN A 38 -11.64 20.23 20.72
CA GLN A 38 -10.73 19.65 21.73
C GLN A 38 -10.74 18.11 21.70
N ALA A 39 -11.91 17.49 21.57
CA ALA A 39 -12.01 16.04 21.43
C ALA A 39 -11.35 15.54 20.13
N MET A 40 -11.42 16.32 19.06
CA MET A 40 -10.79 15.99 17.79
C MET A 40 -9.26 16.13 17.87
N GLU A 41 -8.74 17.18 18.50
CA GLU A 41 -7.31 17.36 18.79
C GLU A 41 -6.75 16.20 19.63
N GLN A 42 -7.50 15.75 20.65
CA GLN A 42 -7.13 14.60 21.47
C GLN A 42 -7.10 13.30 20.66
N ARG A 43 -8.05 13.10 19.74
CA ARG A 43 -8.03 11.93 18.84
C ARG A 43 -6.86 11.98 17.87
N LEU A 44 -6.53 13.16 17.34
CA LEU A 44 -5.39 13.35 16.44
C LEU A 44 -4.07 13.06 17.16
N SER A 45 -3.88 13.58 18.37
CA SER A 45 -2.66 13.33 19.14
C SER A 45 -2.51 11.86 19.53
N GLN A 46 -3.60 11.20 19.92
CA GLN A 46 -3.61 9.75 20.18
C GLN A 46 -3.29 8.93 18.91
N MET A 47 -3.84 9.32 17.75
CA MET A 47 -3.55 8.64 16.49
C MET A 47 -2.10 8.86 16.04
N GLN A 48 -1.54 10.06 16.22
CA GLN A 48 -0.13 10.35 15.95
C GLN A 48 0.78 9.50 16.85
N ALA A 49 0.53 9.49 18.16
CA ALA A 49 1.30 8.68 19.10
C ALA A 49 1.22 7.17 18.77
N ALA A 50 0.02 6.68 18.41
CA ALA A 50 -0.15 5.29 17.99
C ALA A 50 0.52 4.98 16.65
N GLN A 51 0.59 5.95 15.72
CA GLN A 51 1.34 5.82 14.47
C GLN A 51 2.85 5.74 14.74
N ASP A 52 3.39 6.60 15.59
CA ASP A 52 4.82 6.62 15.89
C ASP A 52 5.28 5.31 16.53
N VAL A 53 4.49 4.76 17.46
CA VAL A 53 4.76 3.44 18.06
C VAL A 53 4.76 2.35 16.99
N LYS A 54 3.75 2.31 16.10
CA LYS A 54 3.67 1.32 15.02
C LYS A 54 4.81 1.46 14.02
N ILE A 55 5.17 2.69 13.64
CA ILE A 55 6.27 2.94 12.70
C ILE A 55 7.59 2.50 13.31
N ASN A 56 7.84 2.81 14.58
CA ASN A 56 9.04 2.38 15.28
C ASN A 56 9.10 0.85 15.41
N GLU A 57 7.99 0.20 15.77
CA GLU A 57 7.91 -1.25 15.83
C GLU A 57 8.18 -1.91 14.46
N ILE A 58 7.61 -1.36 13.38
CA ILE A 58 7.87 -1.84 12.01
C ILE A 58 9.33 -1.63 11.63
N LYS A 59 9.93 -0.49 11.96
CA LYS A 59 11.35 -0.21 11.67
C LYS A 59 12.26 -1.18 12.40
N THR A 60 12.04 -1.43 13.68
CA THR A 60 12.84 -2.38 14.46
C THR A 60 12.70 -3.79 13.88
N LYS A 61 11.48 -4.23 13.57
CA LYS A 61 11.24 -5.54 12.95
C LYS A 61 11.89 -5.66 11.56
N GLN A 62 11.89 -4.59 10.75
CA GLN A 62 12.58 -4.57 9.46
C GLN A 62 14.10 -4.57 9.59
N GLN A 63 14.65 -3.97 10.65
CA GLN A 63 16.08 -3.98 10.94
C GLN A 63 16.57 -5.32 11.49
N GLU A 64 15.70 -6.16 12.02
CA GLU A 64 16.05 -7.50 12.49
C GLU A 64 15.74 -8.60 11.45
N ALA A 65 14.81 -8.33 10.53
CA ALA A 65 14.37 -9.30 9.54
C ALA A 65 15.31 -9.40 8.34
N VAL A 66 15.58 -10.64 7.91
CA VAL A 66 16.29 -10.91 6.64
C VAL A 66 15.51 -10.32 5.48
N GLU A 67 16.18 -9.51 4.66
CA GLU A 67 15.59 -8.94 3.46
C GLU A 67 15.49 -10.02 2.37
N VAL A 68 14.29 -10.20 1.82
CA VAL A 68 14.03 -11.12 0.71
C VAL A 68 13.64 -10.31 -0.52
N LYS A 69 14.44 -10.39 -1.58
CA LYS A 69 14.18 -9.76 -2.87
C LYS A 69 13.98 -10.82 -3.95
N LEU A 70 12.98 -10.64 -4.80
CA LEU A 70 12.74 -11.50 -5.96
C LEU A 70 12.81 -10.65 -7.24
N SER A 71 14.03 -10.41 -7.71
CA SER A 71 14.26 -9.65 -8.94
C SER A 71 14.55 -10.61 -10.08
N ASN A 72 13.83 -10.47 -11.20
CA ASN A 72 14.03 -11.31 -12.40
C ASN A 72 13.99 -12.82 -12.11
N GLY A 73 13.11 -13.26 -11.22
CA GLY A 73 12.99 -14.68 -10.83
C GLY A 73 14.18 -15.22 -10.03
N ARG A 74 15.03 -14.35 -9.48
CA ARG A 74 16.18 -14.71 -8.63
C ARG A 74 15.88 -14.31 -7.19
N PRO A 75 15.59 -15.27 -6.29
CA PRO A 75 15.46 -15.00 -4.86
C PRO A 75 16.83 -14.62 -4.30
N THR A 76 16.91 -13.45 -3.69
CA THR A 76 18.09 -12.96 -2.96
C THR A 76 17.69 -12.75 -1.50
N LEU A 77 18.51 -13.31 -0.60
CA LEU A 77 18.39 -13.18 0.85
C LEU A 77 19.56 -12.32 1.32
N ARG A 78 19.27 -11.25 2.06
CA ARG A 78 20.29 -10.36 2.61
C ARG A 78 20.10 -10.17 4.10
N THR A 79 21.17 -10.30 4.88
CA THR A 79 21.11 -9.99 6.31
C THR A 79 20.91 -8.50 6.53
N PRO A 80 20.28 -8.09 7.65
CA PRO A 80 19.97 -6.68 7.88
C PRO A 80 21.21 -5.79 8.04
N ASP A 81 22.30 -6.35 8.56
CA ASP A 81 23.61 -5.71 8.65
C ASP A 81 24.31 -5.56 7.29
N GLY A 82 23.75 -6.18 6.25
CA GLY A 82 24.29 -6.16 4.89
C GLY A 82 25.60 -6.90 4.71
N MET A 83 26.09 -7.62 5.72
CA MET A 83 27.36 -8.35 5.69
C MET A 83 27.26 -9.64 4.88
N PHE A 84 26.07 -10.24 4.82
CA PHE A 84 25.82 -11.48 4.09
C PHE A 84 24.70 -11.29 3.07
N GLU A 85 24.94 -11.80 1.88
CA GLU A 85 23.96 -11.86 0.80
C GLU A 85 24.10 -13.21 0.09
N MET A 86 22.97 -13.86 -0.18
CA MET A 86 22.90 -15.12 -0.91
C MET A 86 21.84 -15.02 -2.00
N ALA A 87 22.15 -15.43 -3.23
CA ALA A 87 21.22 -15.34 -4.35
C ALA A 87 21.05 -16.69 -5.05
N LEU A 88 19.85 -17.25 -4.95
CA LEU A 88 19.51 -18.53 -5.58
C LEU A 88 19.32 -18.34 -7.08
N ARG A 89 20.14 -19.00 -7.91
CA ARG A 89 20.01 -18.99 -9.37
C ARG A 89 19.78 -20.38 -9.94
N GLY A 90 19.00 -20.43 -11.02
CA GLY A 90 18.78 -21.63 -11.80
C GLY A 90 18.96 -21.37 -13.29
N ARG A 91 19.37 -22.39 -14.04
CA ARG A 91 19.29 -22.40 -15.51
C ARG A 91 18.92 -23.79 -16.00
N ALA A 92 17.85 -23.87 -16.78
CA ALA A 92 17.42 -25.08 -17.46
C ALA A 92 17.42 -24.88 -18.97
N HIS A 93 17.92 -25.86 -19.72
CA HIS A 93 17.83 -25.96 -21.18
C HIS A 93 17.11 -27.27 -21.47
N PHE A 94 15.90 -27.17 -21.99
CA PHE A 94 15.09 -28.31 -22.40
C PHE A 94 15.00 -28.30 -23.92
N ASP A 95 15.48 -29.37 -24.53
CA ASP A 95 15.49 -29.55 -25.97
C ASP A 95 14.51 -30.68 -26.32
N THR A 96 13.80 -30.51 -27.43
CA THR A 96 13.00 -31.57 -28.05
C THR A 96 13.29 -31.57 -29.54
N GLY A 97 13.42 -32.76 -30.13
CA GLY A 97 13.79 -32.92 -31.51
C GLY A 97 13.19 -34.17 -32.10
N ALA A 98 12.71 -34.06 -33.33
CA ALA A 98 12.26 -35.18 -34.13
C ALA A 98 13.06 -35.25 -35.42
N TYR A 99 13.43 -36.45 -35.83
CA TYR A 99 14.04 -36.74 -37.11
C TYR A 99 12.97 -37.28 -38.04
N PHE A 100 12.83 -36.65 -39.21
CA PHE A 100 11.98 -37.12 -40.29
C PHE A 100 12.93 -37.61 -41.38
N GLN A 101 13.02 -38.94 -41.53
CA GLN A 101 13.83 -39.55 -42.57
C GLN A 101 12.88 -40.10 -43.64
N ASP A 102 12.99 -39.56 -44.85
CA ASP A 102 12.29 -40.07 -46.03
C ASP A 102 13.28 -40.99 -46.78
N ASP A 103 13.07 -42.30 -46.67
CA ASP A 103 13.84 -43.38 -47.29
C ASP A 103 15.36 -43.33 -47.03
N ASP A 104 15.79 -44.02 -45.97
CA ASP A 104 17.15 -43.90 -45.40
C ASP A 104 18.26 -44.39 -46.34
N GLY A 105 17.93 -44.94 -47.52
CA GLY A 105 18.87 -45.50 -48.51
C GLY A 105 19.74 -46.66 -47.98
N LEU A 106 19.59 -47.00 -46.69
CA LEU A 106 20.36 -47.97 -45.95
C LEU A 106 19.54 -49.26 -45.81
N PRO A 107 20.16 -50.43 -46.00
CA PRO A 107 19.48 -51.71 -45.83
C PRO A 107 18.95 -51.87 -44.40
N ALA A 108 17.83 -52.58 -44.23
CA ALA A 108 17.10 -52.67 -42.96
C ALA A 108 17.91 -53.23 -41.76
N ILE A 109 19.03 -53.88 -42.03
CA ILE A 109 19.98 -54.43 -41.06
C ILE A 109 21.10 -53.46 -40.68
N ALA A 110 21.15 -52.26 -41.28
CA ALA A 110 22.17 -51.27 -40.97
C ALA A 110 21.99 -50.71 -39.54
N PRO A 111 23.00 -50.81 -38.67
CA PRO A 111 22.93 -50.23 -37.33
C PRO A 111 22.83 -48.70 -37.42
N GLY A 112 21.87 -48.11 -36.70
CA GLY A 112 21.64 -46.66 -36.70
C GLY A 112 20.86 -46.12 -37.90
N ARG A 113 20.16 -46.97 -38.65
CA ARG A 113 19.27 -46.57 -39.76
C ARG A 113 18.25 -45.51 -39.32
N ASP A 114 17.58 -45.76 -38.20
CA ASP A 114 16.54 -44.87 -37.67
C ASP A 114 17.12 -43.97 -36.58
N LEU A 115 17.03 -42.64 -36.76
CA LEU A 115 17.49 -41.68 -35.77
C LEU A 115 16.46 -41.53 -34.63
N GLY A 116 16.94 -41.63 -33.39
CA GLY A 116 16.10 -41.48 -32.21
C GLY A 116 15.59 -40.04 -32.04
N SER A 117 14.27 -39.87 -32.17
CA SER A 117 13.58 -38.63 -31.75
C SER A 117 13.37 -38.62 -30.24
N GLY A 118 13.36 -37.45 -29.61
CA GLY A 118 13.17 -37.38 -28.16
C GLY A 118 13.30 -35.99 -27.56
N SER A 119 13.19 -35.95 -26.24
CA SER A 119 13.35 -34.74 -25.45
C SER A 119 14.38 -34.94 -24.33
N ASN A 120 15.13 -33.89 -24.02
CA ASN A 120 16.24 -33.95 -23.09
C ASN A 120 16.49 -32.60 -22.40
N PHE A 121 16.80 -32.62 -21.10
CA PHE A 121 17.41 -31.48 -20.44
C PHE A 121 18.92 -31.43 -20.71
N ARG A 122 19.33 -30.64 -21.71
CA ARG A 122 20.76 -30.44 -22.01
C ARG A 122 21.52 -29.87 -20.82
N ARG A 123 20.88 -28.99 -20.05
CA ARG A 123 21.47 -28.39 -18.84
C ARG A 123 20.38 -28.18 -17.81
N ALA A 124 20.66 -28.57 -16.58
CA ALA A 124 19.91 -28.14 -15.41
C ALA A 124 20.95 -27.79 -14.34
N ARG A 125 21.05 -26.51 -14.00
CA ARG A 125 22.03 -25.99 -13.03
C ARG A 125 21.29 -25.22 -11.95
N LEU A 126 21.65 -25.48 -10.70
CA LEU A 126 21.25 -24.71 -9.54
C LEU A 126 22.50 -24.15 -8.88
N GLY A 127 22.42 -22.96 -8.30
CA GLY A 127 23.53 -22.32 -7.62
C GLY A 127 23.09 -21.26 -6.62
N VAL A 128 24.03 -20.84 -5.78
CA VAL A 128 23.89 -19.88 -4.67
C VAL A 128 24.94 -18.78 -4.74
#